data_AF-U6FDB3-F1
#
_entry.id   AF-U6FDB3-F1
#
_cell.length_a   1.000
_cell.length_b   1.000
_cell.length_c   1.000
_cell.angle_alpha   90.00
_cell.angle_beta   90.00
_cell.angle_gamma   90.00
#
_symmetry.space_group_name_H-M   'P 1'
#
loop_
_entity.id
_entity.type
_entity.pdbx_description
1 polymer ?
#
loop_
_entity_poly.entity_id
_entity_poly.type
_entity_poly.pdbx_seq_one_letter_code
_entity_poly.pdbx_strand_id
1 'polypeptide(L)'
;MSRKSMYSFKQKKWAVEQYLSENMSAVEIARRLNMPEKYGRDQVTVWVHQYQSNQDAFLSNAKHNAHYSKEFKEKVVQEYLNGNSSLFSLANKYGIRSRNTVFRWVSKYNNHIDNRDYDPHPEVHMTKVKRKTPQSERIKIVQYCINHNKNYTEADASSQKN
;
A
#
# COMPACT_ATOMS: atom_id res chain seq x y z
N MET A 1 7.95 -7.76 -8.20
CA MET A 1 6.99 -7.40 -9.28
C MET A 1 7.08 -5.91 -9.56
N SER A 2 7.29 -5.52 -10.83
CA SER A 2 7.42 -4.11 -11.22
C SER A 2 6.12 -3.34 -10.94
N ARG A 3 6.23 -2.16 -10.29
CA ARG A 3 5.10 -1.24 -10.03
C ARG A 3 4.67 -0.43 -11.27
N LYS A 4 5.25 -0.71 -12.43
CA LYS A 4 4.91 -0.03 -13.68
C LYS A 4 3.51 -0.46 -14.10
N SER A 5 2.55 0.46 -13.97
CA SER A 5 1.22 0.30 -14.57
C SER A 5 1.36 -0.04 -16.04
N MET A 6 0.65 -1.09 -16.48
CA MET A 6 0.63 -1.49 -17.90
C MET A 6 0.12 -0.38 -18.81
N TYR A 7 -0.77 0.48 -18.30
CA TYR A 7 -1.33 1.62 -19.01
C TYR A 7 -0.72 2.93 -18.51
N SER A 8 -0.33 3.79 -19.45
CA SER A 8 0.22 5.11 -19.18
C SER A 8 -0.84 6.08 -18.63
N PHE A 9 -0.39 7.15 -17.98
CA PHE A 9 -1.28 8.24 -17.53
C PHE A 9 -2.16 8.77 -18.68
N LYS A 10 -1.55 9.00 -19.85
CA LYS A 10 -2.26 9.51 -21.05
C LYS A 10 -3.37 8.57 -21.50
N GLN A 11 -3.11 7.25 -21.54
CA GLN A 11 -4.13 6.26 -21.90
C GLN A 11 -5.29 6.23 -20.90
N LYS A 12 -4.99 6.32 -19.60
CA LYS A 12 -6.02 6.35 -18.56
C LYS A 12 -6.85 7.64 -18.62
N LYS A 13 -6.21 8.79 -18.80
CA LYS A 13 -6.89 10.09 -18.90
C LYS A 13 -7.81 10.13 -20.12
N TRP A 14 -7.30 9.70 -21.28
CA TRP A 14 -8.11 9.54 -22.48
C TRP A 14 -9.33 8.63 -22.25
N ALA A 15 -9.13 7.45 -21.64
CA ALA A 15 -10.23 6.54 -21.33
C ALA A 15 -11.32 7.18 -20.47
N VAL A 16 -10.93 7.91 -19.42
CA VAL A 16 -11.88 8.61 -18.55
C VAL A 16 -12.63 9.72 -19.28
N GLU A 17 -11.92 10.56 -20.04
CA GLU A 17 -12.51 11.65 -20.82
C GLU A 17 -13.57 11.13 -21.80
N GLN A 18 -13.28 10.04 -22.53
CA GLN A 18 -14.22 9.46 -23.49
C GLN A 18 -15.44 8.82 -22.84
N TYR A 19 -15.26 8.24 -21.64
CA TYR A 19 -16.38 7.66 -20.90
C TYR A 19 -17.30 8.75 -20.34
N LEU A 20 -16.73 9.81 -19.76
CA LEU A 20 -17.49 10.90 -19.15
C LEU A 20 -18.17 11.80 -20.17
N SER A 21 -17.63 11.91 -21.39
CA SER A 21 -18.27 12.63 -22.49
C SER A 21 -19.36 11.82 -23.21
N GLU A 22 -19.74 10.65 -22.66
CA GLU A 22 -20.70 9.70 -23.25
C GLU A 22 -20.37 9.23 -24.68
N ASN A 23 -19.13 9.43 -25.12
CA ASN A 23 -18.71 9.10 -26.49
C ASN A 23 -18.49 7.59 -26.67
N MET A 24 -18.02 6.89 -25.64
CA MET A 24 -17.74 5.46 -25.69
C MET A 24 -18.08 4.74 -24.40
N SER A 25 -18.59 3.52 -24.53
CA SER A 25 -18.78 2.62 -23.39
C SER A 25 -17.45 2.11 -22.84
N ALA A 26 -17.43 1.69 -21.56
CA ALA A 26 -16.25 1.08 -20.95
C ALA A 26 -15.73 -0.15 -21.72
N VAL A 27 -16.64 -0.92 -22.36
CA VAL A 27 -16.28 -2.07 -23.19
C VAL A 27 -15.54 -1.64 -24.45
N GLU A 28 -16.03 -0.59 -25.13
CA GLU A 28 -15.39 -0.08 -26.34
C GLU A 28 -14.01 0.51 -26.04
N ILE A 29 -13.89 1.29 -24.97
CA ILE A 29 -12.61 1.85 -24.50
C ILE A 29 -11.62 0.74 -24.20
N ALA A 30 -12.04 -0.30 -23.48
CA ALA A 30 -11.21 -1.46 -23.16
C ALA A 30 -10.71 -2.16 -24.43
N ARG A 31 -11.58 -2.34 -25.44
CA ARG A 31 -11.22 -2.91 -26.74
C ARG A 31 -10.18 -2.04 -27.45
N ARG A 32 -10.37 -0.72 -27.51
CA ARG A 32 -9.41 0.20 -28.18
C ARG A 32 -8.04 0.24 -27.51
N LEU A 33 -7.99 0.05 -26.20
CA LEU A 33 -6.74 -0.02 -25.44
C LEU A 33 -6.13 -1.43 -25.40
N ASN A 34 -6.67 -2.41 -26.15
CA ASN A 34 -6.26 -3.81 -26.13
C ASN A 34 -6.20 -4.37 -24.69
N MET A 35 -7.20 -4.04 -23.88
CA MET A 35 -7.31 -4.54 -22.52
C MET A 35 -7.87 -5.96 -22.52
N PRO A 36 -7.45 -6.82 -21.58
CA PRO A 36 -7.98 -8.18 -21.47
C PRO A 36 -9.49 -8.18 -21.27
N GLU A 37 -10.21 -8.94 -22.09
CA GLU A 37 -11.68 -8.95 -22.12
C GLU A 37 -12.30 -9.23 -20.75
N LYS A 38 -11.65 -10.12 -19.98
CA LYS A 38 -12.09 -10.53 -18.65
C LYS A 38 -12.21 -9.38 -17.63
N TYR A 39 -11.35 -8.36 -17.71
CA TYR A 39 -11.29 -7.30 -16.68
C TYR A 39 -11.09 -5.89 -17.23
N GLY A 40 -11.01 -5.71 -18.55
CA GLY A 40 -10.74 -4.43 -19.19
C GLY A 40 -11.84 -3.41 -18.93
N ARG A 41 -13.10 -3.81 -19.10
CA ARG A 41 -14.28 -2.98 -18.82
C ARG A 41 -14.26 -2.48 -17.37
N ASP A 42 -14.12 -3.39 -16.42
CA ASP A 42 -14.12 -3.05 -14.99
C ASP A 42 -12.95 -2.12 -14.64
N GLN A 43 -11.79 -2.34 -15.26
CA GLN A 43 -10.62 -1.49 -15.05
C GLN A 43 -10.83 -0.05 -15.55
N VAL A 44 -11.54 0.14 -16.68
CA VAL A 44 -11.95 1.47 -17.17
C VAL A 44 -12.92 2.12 -16.19
N THR A 45 -13.94 1.39 -15.73
CA THR A 45 -14.90 1.87 -14.74
C THR A 45 -14.19 2.30 -13.45
N VAL A 46 -13.20 1.53 -12.97
CA VAL A 46 -12.37 1.91 -11.81
C VAL A 46 -11.63 3.23 -12.04
N TRP A 47 -11.06 3.46 -13.23
CA TRP A 47 -10.39 4.75 -13.51
C TRP A 47 -11.36 5.93 -13.47
N VAL A 48 -12.59 5.74 -13.98
CA VAL A 48 -13.63 6.79 -13.95
C VAL A 48 -14.01 7.14 -12.52
N HIS A 49 -14.32 6.14 -11.68
CA HIS A 49 -14.68 6.38 -10.27
C HIS A 49 -13.54 7.06 -9.49
N GLN A 50 -12.30 6.64 -9.75
CA GLN A 50 -11.12 7.24 -9.15
C GLN A 50 -10.94 8.71 -9.57
N TYR A 51 -11.16 9.00 -10.85
CA TYR A 51 -11.07 10.35 -11.39
C TYR A 51 -12.17 11.27 -10.87
N GLN A 52 -13.42 10.78 -10.79
CA GLN A 52 -14.53 11.55 -10.21
C GLN A 52 -14.29 11.91 -8.74
N SER A 53 -13.59 11.05 -7.99
CA SER A 53 -13.34 11.25 -6.55
C SER A 53 -12.13 12.15 -6.28
N ASN A 54 -11.07 12.08 -7.09
CA ASN A 54 -9.78 12.71 -6.78
C ASN A 54 -8.97 13.16 -8.02
N GLN A 55 -9.64 13.34 -9.16
CA GLN A 55 -9.07 13.82 -10.43
C GLN A 55 -7.82 13.03 -10.89
N ASP A 56 -6.78 13.75 -11.33
CA ASP A 56 -5.58 13.19 -11.97
C ASP A 56 -4.66 12.39 -11.03
N ALA A 57 -4.80 12.56 -9.70
CA ALA A 57 -3.88 11.95 -8.71
C ALA A 57 -3.83 10.41 -8.80
N PHE A 58 -4.94 9.76 -9.15
CA PHE A 58 -5.07 8.30 -9.22
C PHE A 58 -4.60 7.70 -10.54
N LEU A 59 -4.61 8.50 -11.60
CA LEU A 59 -4.19 8.05 -12.92
C LEU A 59 -2.67 7.89 -12.99
N SER A 60 -1.93 8.68 -12.20
CA SER A 60 -0.47 8.65 -12.11
C SER A 60 0.05 7.45 -11.32
N ASN A 61 1.27 6.99 -11.60
CA ASN A 61 1.92 5.96 -10.77
C ASN A 61 2.45 6.59 -9.47
N ALA A 62 2.20 5.93 -8.33
CA ALA A 62 2.74 6.36 -7.05
C ALA A 62 4.26 6.16 -7.04
N LYS A 63 5.01 7.20 -6.69
CA LYS A 63 6.47 7.15 -6.56
C LYS A 63 6.88 6.39 -5.30
N HIS A 64 6.15 6.57 -4.21
CA HIS A 64 6.39 5.96 -2.91
C HIS A 64 5.13 5.27 -2.38
N ASN A 65 5.29 4.43 -1.35
CA ASN A 65 4.16 3.87 -0.64
C ASN A 65 3.43 4.98 0.12
N ALA A 66 2.09 4.92 0.15
CA ALA A 66 1.32 5.83 0.96
C ALA A 66 1.46 5.45 2.44
N HIS A 67 1.67 6.46 3.28
CA HIS A 67 1.67 6.34 4.72
C HIS A 67 0.35 6.91 5.25
N TYR A 68 -0.29 6.18 6.16
CA TYR A 68 -1.56 6.55 6.75
C TYR A 68 -1.41 6.50 8.27
N SER A 69 -1.86 7.56 8.96
CA SER A 69 -1.84 7.59 10.41
C SER A 69 -2.84 6.60 11.01
N LYS A 70 -2.64 6.18 12.27
CA LYS A 70 -3.54 5.34 13.04
C LYS A 70 -4.93 5.96 13.10
N GLU A 71 -5.00 7.25 13.45
CA GLU A 71 -6.24 8.02 13.50
C GLU A 71 -6.99 8.00 12.15
N PHE A 72 -6.27 8.19 11.04
CA PHE A 72 -6.88 8.13 9.72
C PHE A 72 -7.43 6.73 9.41
N LYS A 73 -6.68 5.66 9.72
CA LYS A 73 -7.14 4.29 9.52
C LYS A 73 -8.39 4.01 10.34
N GLU A 74 -8.42 4.45 11.60
CA GLU A 74 -9.55 4.29 12.50
C GLU A 74 -10.78 5.01 11.98
N LYS A 75 -10.65 6.26 11.52
CA LYS A 75 -11.73 7.00 10.85
C LYS A 75 -12.33 6.21 9.68
N VAL A 76 -11.49 5.65 8.82
CA VAL A 76 -11.95 4.86 7.66
C VAL A 76 -12.65 3.57 8.10
N VAL A 77 -12.15 2.88 9.13
CA VAL A 77 -12.79 1.68 9.68
C VAL A 77 -14.14 2.01 10.30
N GLN A 78 -14.25 3.09 11.07
CA GLN A 78 -15.53 3.50 11.67
C GLN A 78 -16.58 3.80 10.60
N GLU A 79 -16.20 4.47 9.52
CA GLU A 79 -17.13 4.71 8.41
C GLU A 79 -17.57 3.42 7.71
N TYR A 80 -16.68 2.42 7.62
CA TYR A 80 -17.06 1.09 7.13
C TYR A 80 -18.08 0.41 8.05
N LEU A 81 -17.87 0.47 9.37
CA LEU A 81 -18.75 -0.16 10.36
C LEU A 81 -20.14 0.49 10.39
N ASN A 82 -20.24 1.78 10.07
CA ASN A 82 -21.52 2.47 9.93
C ASN A 82 -22.36 1.97 8.74
N GLY A 83 -21.83 1.07 7.88
CA GLY A 83 -22.58 0.33 6.88
C GLY A 83 -22.92 1.09 5.59
N ASN A 84 -22.57 2.38 5.50
CA ASN A 84 -22.99 3.25 4.39
C ASN A 84 -22.10 3.18 3.14
N SER A 85 -20.94 2.53 3.23
CA SER A 85 -19.94 2.56 2.15
C SER A 85 -19.26 1.21 1.96
N SER A 86 -19.14 0.78 0.70
CA SER A 86 -18.32 -0.39 0.35
C SER A 86 -16.83 -0.10 0.54
N LEU A 87 -16.00 -1.15 0.66
CA LEU A 87 -14.54 -1.01 0.71
C LEU A 87 -13.96 -0.26 -0.51
N PHE A 88 -14.57 -0.43 -1.68
CA PHE A 88 -14.17 0.25 -2.91
C PHE A 88 -14.56 1.73 -2.86
N SER A 89 -15.79 2.03 -2.42
CA SER A 89 -16.29 3.40 -2.26
C SER A 89 -15.45 4.17 -1.24
N LEU A 90 -15.13 3.57 -0.08
CA LEU A 90 -14.24 4.18 0.91
C LEU A 90 -12.84 4.42 0.35
N ALA A 91 -12.29 3.43 -0.38
CA ALA A 91 -10.98 3.60 -0.98
C ALA A 91 -10.96 4.79 -1.95
N ASN A 92 -11.97 4.94 -2.79
CA ASN A 92 -12.06 6.10 -3.68
C ASN A 92 -12.29 7.41 -2.91
N LYS A 93 -13.23 7.44 -1.95
CA LYS A 93 -13.53 8.63 -1.14
C LYS A 93 -12.30 9.20 -0.43
N TYR A 94 -11.47 8.32 0.12
CA TYR A 94 -10.31 8.70 0.93
C TYR A 94 -8.99 8.72 0.16
N GLY A 95 -9.05 8.55 -1.16
CA GLY A 95 -7.85 8.54 -1.99
C GLY A 95 -6.90 7.37 -1.67
N ILE A 96 -7.43 6.20 -1.35
CA ILE A 96 -6.69 4.97 -1.12
C ILE A 96 -6.68 4.16 -2.41
N ARG A 97 -5.49 3.90 -2.94
CA ARG A 97 -5.33 3.31 -4.28
C ARG A 97 -5.84 1.86 -4.40
N SER A 98 -5.99 1.15 -3.30
CA SER A 98 -6.43 -0.24 -3.29
C SER A 98 -7.49 -0.47 -2.22
N ARG A 99 -8.64 -1.04 -2.62
CA ARG A 99 -9.68 -1.51 -1.68
C ARG A 99 -9.13 -2.54 -0.67
N ASN A 100 -8.10 -3.29 -1.06
CA ASN A 100 -7.49 -4.29 -0.18
C ASN A 100 -6.74 -3.62 0.99
N THR A 101 -6.31 -2.36 0.84
CA THR A 101 -5.75 -1.59 1.95
C THR A 101 -6.80 -1.35 3.03
N VAL A 102 -7.99 -0.90 2.64
CA VAL A 102 -9.14 -0.70 3.55
C VAL A 102 -9.56 -2.03 4.18
N PHE A 103 -9.68 -3.09 3.37
CA PHE A 103 -9.98 -4.44 3.85
C PHE A 103 -9.04 -4.90 4.96
N ARG A 104 -7.73 -4.66 4.82
CA ARG A 104 -6.74 -5.04 5.82
C ARG A 104 -6.94 -4.28 7.13
N TRP A 105 -7.32 -3.01 7.09
CA TRP A 105 -7.58 -2.23 8.31
C TRP A 105 -8.81 -2.73 9.05
N VAL A 106 -9.90 -3.01 8.31
CA VAL A 106 -11.13 -3.61 8.86
C VAL A 106 -10.84 -5.00 9.42
N SER A 107 -10.10 -5.82 8.70
CA SER A 107 -9.73 -7.16 9.15
C SER A 107 -8.90 -7.12 10.43
N LYS A 108 -7.94 -6.20 10.55
CA LYS A 108 -7.20 -5.99 11.81
C LYS A 108 -8.13 -5.61 12.96
N TYR A 109 -9.03 -4.67 12.73
CA TYR A 109 -10.02 -4.24 13.73
C TYR A 109 -10.89 -5.42 14.20
N ASN A 110 -11.43 -6.22 13.27
CA ASN A 110 -12.27 -7.38 13.59
C ASN A 110 -11.52 -8.49 14.36
N ASN A 111 -10.20 -8.57 14.21
CA ASN A 111 -9.35 -9.50 14.96
C ASN A 111 -8.79 -8.89 16.26
N HIS A 112 -9.28 -7.72 16.68
CA HIS A 112 -8.78 -6.98 17.84
C HIS A 112 -7.27 -6.66 17.77
N ILE A 113 -6.76 -6.44 16.55
CA ILE A 113 -5.36 -6.04 16.28
C ILE A 113 -5.31 -4.53 15.98
N ASP A 114 -4.41 -3.83 16.64
CA ASP A 114 -4.21 -2.39 16.44
C ASP A 114 -3.75 -2.03 15.01
N ASN A 115 -4.40 -1.01 14.45
CA ASN A 115 -4.00 -0.34 13.21
C ASN A 115 -2.86 0.66 13.46
N ARG A 116 -1.72 0.17 13.96
CA ARG A 116 -0.55 0.99 14.30
C ARG A 116 -0.07 1.85 13.13
N ASP A 117 0.57 2.97 13.47
CA ASP A 117 1.32 3.78 12.53
C ASP A 117 2.42 3.00 11.84
N TYR A 118 2.88 3.54 10.70
CA TYR A 118 4.03 2.98 10.04
C TYR A 118 5.28 3.26 10.88
N ASP A 119 5.90 2.20 11.39
CA ASP A 119 7.22 2.23 11.99
C ASP A 119 8.25 1.83 10.93
N PRO A 120 9.21 2.70 10.56
CA PRO A 120 10.30 2.36 9.66
C PRO A 120 11.23 1.25 10.20
N HIS A 121 11.22 1.02 11.52
CA HIS A 121 12.03 0.03 12.21
C HIS A 121 11.14 -0.97 12.97
N PRO A 122 10.29 -1.74 12.27
CA PRO A 122 9.45 -2.73 12.94
C PRO A 122 10.33 -3.76 13.64
N GLU A 123 9.87 -4.29 14.78
CA GLU A 123 10.57 -5.37 15.51
C GLU A 123 11.02 -6.45 14.52
N VAL A 124 12.33 -6.57 14.35
CA VAL A 124 12.94 -7.56 13.46
C VAL A 124 12.72 -8.94 14.06
N HIS A 125 11.79 -9.70 13.47
CA HIS A 125 11.68 -11.13 13.73
C HIS A 125 12.93 -11.83 13.20
N MET A 126 13.87 -12.11 14.10
CA MET A 126 15.05 -12.91 13.80
C MET A 126 14.63 -14.23 13.13
N THR A 127 15.07 -14.46 11.89
CA THR A 127 14.89 -15.74 11.21
C THR A 127 15.59 -16.85 12.00
N LYS A 128 14.98 -18.04 12.06
CA LYS A 128 15.33 -19.19 12.93
C LYS A 128 16.70 -19.86 12.67
N VAL A 129 17.67 -19.16 12.12
CA VAL A 129 19.04 -19.67 11.94
C VAL A 129 19.95 -18.94 12.93
N LYS A 130 20.05 -19.50 14.15
CA LYS A 130 21.06 -19.06 15.13
C LYS A 130 22.35 -19.82 14.87
N ARG A 131 23.41 -19.13 14.45
CA ARG A 131 24.76 -19.57 14.83
C ARG A 131 24.84 -19.53 16.37
N LYS A 132 25.42 -20.54 17.01
CA LYS A 132 25.68 -20.49 18.45
C LYS A 132 26.78 -19.47 18.68
N THR A 133 26.46 -18.32 19.27
CA THR A 133 27.45 -17.32 19.65
C THR A 133 27.94 -17.55 21.09
N PRO A 134 29.26 -17.56 21.34
CA PRO A 134 29.83 -17.69 22.69
C PRO A 134 29.44 -16.49 23.58
N GLN A 135 29.39 -16.72 24.89
CA GLN A 135 28.94 -15.73 25.88
C GLN A 135 29.76 -14.43 25.84
N SER A 136 31.07 -14.51 25.62
CA SER A 136 31.96 -13.36 25.50
C SER A 136 31.58 -12.43 24.34
N GLU A 137 31.15 -13.00 23.22
CA GLU A 137 30.70 -12.25 22.05
C GLU A 137 29.34 -11.58 22.33
N ARG A 138 28.44 -12.28 23.03
CA ARG A 138 27.14 -11.73 23.45
C ARG A 138 27.31 -10.53 24.39
N ILE A 139 28.25 -10.61 25.33
CA ILE A 139 28.59 -9.49 26.23
C ILE A 139 29.10 -8.28 25.44
N LYS A 140 30.01 -8.49 24.47
CA LYS A 140 30.52 -7.41 23.61
C LYS A 140 29.42 -6.74 22.79
N ILE A 141 28.52 -7.52 22.22
CA ILE A 141 27.38 -7.00 21.43
C ILE A 141 26.44 -6.18 22.31
N VAL A 142 26.12 -6.67 23.52
CA VAL A 142 25.24 -5.94 24.47
C VAL A 142 25.89 -4.62 24.91
N GLN A 143 27.18 -4.65 25.28
CA GLN A 143 27.94 -3.45 25.65
C GLN A 143 27.94 -2.43 24.51
N TYR A 144 28.16 -2.89 23.27
CA TYR A 144 28.11 -2.03 22.08
C TYR A 144 26.72 -1.40 21.90
N CYS A 145 25.64 -2.17 22.03
CA CYS A 145 24.27 -1.67 21.86
C CYS A 145 23.87 -0.65 22.93
N ILE A 146 24.33 -0.84 24.17
CA ILE A 146 24.12 0.10 25.27
C ILE A 146 24.84 1.43 24.97
N ASN A 147 26.05 1.36 24.41
CA ASN A 147 26.85 2.55 24.09
C ASN A 147 26.38 3.30 22.83
N HIS A 148 25.73 2.63 21.89
CA HIS A 148 25.33 3.20 20.58
C HIS A 148 23.81 3.36 20.44
N ASN A 149 23.10 3.53 21.56
CA ASN A 149 21.66 3.85 21.60
C ASN A 149 20.78 2.94 20.72
N LYS A 150 21.08 1.63 20.70
CA LYS A 150 20.35 0.60 19.92
C LYS A 150 20.41 0.76 18.38
N ASN A 151 21.47 1.35 17.83
CA ASN A 151 21.67 1.42 16.39
C ASN A 151 22.21 0.09 15.82
N TYR A 152 21.30 -0.84 15.52
CA TYR A 152 21.64 -2.21 15.05
C TYR A 152 22.22 -2.28 13.64
N THR A 153 22.14 -1.22 12.83
CA THR A 153 22.59 -1.23 11.43
C THR A 153 24.11 -1.12 11.26
N GLU A 154 24.82 -0.58 12.25
CA GLU A 154 26.30 -0.45 12.21
C GLU A 154 27.04 -1.66 12.83
N ALA A 155 26.34 -2.44 13.66
CA ALA A 155 26.88 -3.65 14.30
C ALA A 155 27.11 -4.80 13.31
N ASP A 156 26.36 -4.86 12.21
CA ASP A 156 26.49 -5.90 11.18
C ASP A 156 27.76 -5.70 10.32
N ALA A 157 28.14 -4.44 10.07
CA ALA A 157 29.33 -4.09 9.30
C ALA A 157 30.66 -4.35 10.03
N SER A 158 30.65 -4.38 11.37
CA SER A 158 31.83 -4.66 12.19
C SER A 158 32.08 -6.16 12.42
N SER A 159 31.08 -7.01 12.18
CA SER A 159 31.22 -8.47 12.31
C SER A 159 31.77 -9.17 11.06
N GLN A 160 31.94 -8.46 9.94
CA GLN A 160 32.52 -8.99 8.70
C GLN A 160 34.02 -8.70 8.52
N LYS A 161 34.66 -8.02 9.48
CA LYS A 161 36.08 -7.63 9.43
C LYS A 161 37.02 -8.44 10.34
N ASN A 162 36.58 -9.57 10.88
CA ASN A 162 37.43 -10.52 11.61
C ASN A 162 37.21 -11.95 11.11
#